data_AF-A0A970HRJ3-F1
#
_entry.id   AF-A0A970HRJ3-F1
#
_cell.length_a   1.000
_cell.length_b   1.000
_cell.length_c   1.000
_cell.angle_alpha   90.00
_cell.angle_beta   90.00
_cell.angle_gamma   90.00
#
_symmetry.space_group_name_H-M   'P 1'
#
loop_
_entity.id
_entity.type
_entity.pdbx_description
1 polymer ?
#
loop_
_entity_poly.entity_id
_entity_poly.type
_entity_poly.pdbx_seq_one_letter_code
_entity_poly.pdbx_strand_id
1 'polypeptide(L)'
;MPQKIPFPASTEYTSPLPRMTPEEAGVPSDWLYNLYSTLEKDSEAVLHTVIFVRHGAVVAEASFRPYSTSICTLHTPCARV
;
A
#
# COMPACT_ATOMS: atom_id res chain seq x y z
N MET A 1 37.33 10.02 5.86
CA MET A 1 36.34 9.07 6.41
C MET A 1 35.82 8.21 5.26
N PRO A 2 35.44 6.94 5.48
CA PRO A 2 34.89 6.11 4.41
C PRO A 2 33.63 6.76 3.84
N GLN A 3 33.63 7.08 2.54
CA GLN A 3 32.47 7.65 1.86
C GLN A 3 31.66 6.53 1.21
N LYS A 4 30.34 6.56 1.42
CA LYS A 4 29.39 5.64 0.77
C LYS A 4 29.64 5.64 -0.75
N ILE A 5 29.74 4.45 -1.33
CA ILE A 5 29.89 4.30 -2.79
C ILE A 5 28.71 4.97 -3.53
N PRO A 6 28.97 5.59 -4.71
CA PRO A 6 27.92 6.19 -5.52
C PRO A 6 26.84 5.16 -5.87
N PHE A 7 25.58 5.58 -5.85
CA PHE A 7 24.48 4.72 -6.28
C PHE A 7 24.61 4.48 -7.80
N PRO A 8 24.65 3.22 -8.27
CA PRO A 8 24.67 2.94 -9.71
C PRO A 8 23.41 3.49 -10.38
N ALA A 9 23.56 4.46 -11.27
CA ALA A 9 22.45 5.17 -11.91
C ALA A 9 21.68 4.33 -12.95
N SER A 10 22.26 3.22 -13.43
CA SER A 10 21.74 2.39 -14.51
C SER A 10 21.05 1.10 -14.03
N THR A 11 20.91 0.91 -12.72
CA THR A 11 20.24 -0.28 -12.16
C THR A 11 18.80 0.06 -11.84
N GLU A 12 17.85 -0.69 -12.39
CA GLU A 12 16.46 -0.62 -11.95
C GLU A 12 16.35 -1.27 -10.56
N TYR A 13 16.10 -0.45 -9.54
CA TYR A 13 15.98 -0.93 -8.14
C TYR A 13 14.56 -1.30 -7.75
N THR A 14 13.58 -1.13 -8.63
CA THR A 14 12.18 -1.43 -8.36
C THR A 14 11.88 -2.86 -8.75
N SER A 15 12.09 -3.79 -7.82
CA SER A 15 11.43 -5.10 -7.85
C SER A 15 10.09 -4.96 -7.12
N PRO A 16 8.95 -4.87 -7.83
CA PRO A 16 7.65 -4.79 -7.17
C PRO A 16 7.42 -6.07 -6.38
N LEU A 17 6.89 -5.93 -5.17
CA LEU A 17 6.46 -7.09 -4.40
C LEU A 17 5.35 -7.83 -5.17
N PRO A 18 5.34 -9.19 -5.12
CA PRO A 18 4.24 -9.97 -5.69
C PRO A 18 2.90 -9.48 -5.13
N ARG A 19 1.84 -9.51 -5.94
CA ARG A 19 0.47 -9.13 -5.52
C ARG A 19 -0.44 -10.35 -5.49
N MET A 20 -1.40 -10.35 -4.56
CA MET A 20 -2.39 -11.41 -4.35
C MET A 20 -3.72 -10.77 -3.96
N THR A 21 -4.86 -11.38 -4.31
CA THR A 21 -6.16 -10.87 -3.85
C THR A 21 -6.36 -11.13 -2.36
N PRO A 22 -7.18 -10.32 -1.66
CA PRO A 22 -7.62 -10.62 -0.30
C PRO A 22 -8.19 -12.03 -0.15
N GLU A 23 -9.04 -12.46 -1.09
CA GLU A 23 -9.70 -13.75 -1.07
C GLU A 23 -8.70 -14.91 -1.18
N GLU A 24 -7.73 -14.83 -2.10
CA GLU A 24 -6.64 -15.82 -2.21
C GLU A 24 -5.75 -15.85 -0.98
N ALA A 25 -5.55 -14.69 -0.35
CA ALA A 25 -4.82 -14.60 0.91
C ALA A 25 -5.64 -15.13 2.09
N GLY A 26 -6.93 -15.47 1.91
CA GLY A 26 -7.84 -15.90 2.97
C GLY A 26 -8.23 -14.76 3.92
N VAL A 27 -8.33 -13.54 3.39
CA VAL A 27 -8.76 -12.32 4.11
C VAL A 27 -10.05 -11.81 3.46
N PRO A 28 -11.15 -11.64 4.21
CA PRO A 28 -12.36 -11.06 3.64
C PRO A 28 -12.14 -9.58 3.30
N SER A 29 -12.47 -9.19 2.07
CA SER A 29 -12.31 -7.81 1.59
C SER A 29 -13.02 -6.76 2.46
N ASP A 30 -14.19 -7.09 3.01
CA ASP A 30 -14.92 -6.20 3.92
C ASP A 30 -14.14 -5.86 5.20
N TRP A 31 -13.33 -6.79 5.69
CA TRP A 31 -12.51 -6.56 6.87
C TRP A 31 -11.40 -5.55 6.59
N LEU A 32 -10.73 -5.68 5.44
CA LEU A 32 -9.72 -4.71 4.99
C LEU A 32 -10.35 -3.34 4.78
N TYR A 33 -11.53 -3.28 4.14
CA TYR A 33 -12.26 -2.03 3.95
C TYR A 33 -12.55 -1.34 5.30
N ASN A 34 -13.11 -2.06 6.27
CA ASN A 34 -13.41 -1.51 7.59
C ASN A 34 -12.15 -1.03 8.33
N LEU A 35 -11.03 -1.75 8.19
CA LEU A 35 -9.73 -1.32 8.75
C LEU A 35 -9.29 0.00 8.15
N TYR A 36 -9.23 0.10 6.81
CA TYR A 36 -8.80 1.32 6.13
C TYR A 36 -9.74 2.50 6.40
N SER A 37 -11.06 2.28 6.43
CA SER A 37 -12.03 3.31 6.80
C SER A 37 -11.91 3.77 8.24
N THR A 38 -11.44 2.90 9.15
CA THR A 38 -11.17 3.30 10.54
C THR A 38 -9.91 4.16 10.62
N LEU A 39 -8.86 3.76 9.89
CA LEU A 39 -7.61 4.51 9.80
C LEU A 39 -7.78 5.87 9.13
N GLU A 40 -8.67 5.98 8.13
CA GLU A 40 -8.99 7.25 7.47
C GLU A 40 -9.69 8.23 8.41
N LYS A 41 -10.51 7.73 9.34
CA LYS A 41 -11.28 8.54 10.29
C LYS A 41 -10.45 9.02 11.48
N ASP A 42 -9.28 8.44 11.69
CA ASP A 42 -8.37 8.85 12.75
C ASP A 42 -7.63 10.13 12.33
N SER A 43 -8.11 11.26 12.82
CA SER A 43 -7.54 12.59 12.53
C SER A 43 -6.16 12.82 13.16
N GLU A 44 -5.76 12.00 14.13
CA GLU A 44 -4.46 12.10 14.79
C GLU A 44 -3.39 11.30 14.04
N ALA A 45 -3.79 10.31 13.24
CA ALA A 45 -2.91 9.47 12.46
C ALA A 45 -2.58 10.12 11.10
N VAL A 46 -1.42 10.78 11.00
CA VAL A 46 -0.90 11.32 9.72
C VAL A 46 -0.32 10.18 8.87
N LEU A 47 -1.21 9.36 8.31
CA LEU A 47 -0.85 8.22 7.47
C LEU A 47 -0.59 8.68 6.03
N HIS A 48 0.43 8.11 5.40
CA HIS A 48 0.78 8.40 4.01
C HIS A 48 0.37 7.23 3.10
N THR A 49 0.93 6.05 3.36
CA THR A 49 0.59 4.81 2.66
C THR A 49 0.62 3.66 3.66
N VAL A 50 -0.38 2.79 3.60
CA VAL A 50 -0.46 1.56 4.37
C VAL A 50 -0.56 0.39 3.40
N ILE A 51 0.34 -0.58 3.55
CA ILE A 51 0.41 -1.78 2.71
C ILE A 51 0.17 -2.99 3.61
N PHE A 52 -0.79 -3.83 3.22
CA PHE A 52 -1.07 -5.10 3.89
C PHE A 52 -0.41 -6.23 3.11
N VAL A 53 0.46 -7.00 3.77
CA VAL A 53 1.24 -8.09 3.16
C VAL A 53 0.92 -9.38 3.88
N ARG A 54 0.60 -10.43 3.11
CA ARG A 54 0.37 -11.79 3.62
C ARG A 54 0.94 -12.80 2.64
N HIS A 55 1.48 -13.91 3.16
CA HIS A 55 2.11 -14.96 2.36
C HIS A 55 3.20 -14.46 1.38
N GLY A 56 3.89 -13.37 1.73
CA GLY A 56 4.94 -12.78 0.89
C GLY A 56 4.42 -11.95 -0.30
N ALA A 57 3.11 -11.71 -0.37
CA ALA A 57 2.49 -10.88 -1.40
C ALA A 57 1.73 -9.69 -0.78
N VAL A 58 1.70 -8.58 -1.50
CA VAL A 58 0.86 -7.43 -1.20
C VAL A 58 -0.58 -7.80 -1.51
N VAL A 59 -1.43 -7.72 -0.50
CA VAL A 59 -2.84 -8.09 -0.54
C VAL A 59 -3.73 -6.88 -0.75
N ALA A 60 -3.38 -5.76 -0.11
CA ALA A 60 -4.05 -4.48 -0.28
C ALA A 60 -3.10 -3.33 0.02
N GLU A 61 -3.34 -2.18 -0.61
CA GLU A 61 -2.66 -0.94 -0.30
C GLU A 61 -3.65 0.22 -0.30
N ALA A 62 -3.42 1.18 0.59
CA ALA A 62 -4.18 2.42 0.69
C ALA A 62 -3.23 3.60 0.88
N SER A 63 -3.42 4.65 0.10
CA SER A 63 -2.73 5.93 0.29
C SER A 63 -3.73 6.99 0.75
N PHE A 64 -3.35 7.76 1.76
CA PHE A 64 -4.20 8.79 2.37
C PHE A 64 -3.74 10.18 1.92
N ARG A 65 -4.69 11.11 1.79
CA ARG A 65 -4.42 12.48 1.29
C ARG A 65 -3.35 13.19 2.14
N PRO A 66 -2.52 14.06 1.53
CA PRO A 66 -2.59 14.59 0.15
C PRO A 66 -1.94 13.70 -0.92
N TYR A 67 -1.49 12.48 -0.57
CA TYR A 67 -0.73 11.63 -1.48
C TYR A 67 -1.64 10.63 -2.19
N SER A 68 -2.04 10.95 -3.42
CA SER A 68 -2.69 9.97 -4.30
C SER A 68 -1.62 9.18 -5.04
N THR A 69 -1.12 8.10 -4.45
CA THR A 69 -0.48 7.05 -5.27
C THR A 69 -1.61 6.37 -6.01
N SER A 70 -1.61 6.45 -7.34
CA SER A 70 -2.69 6.02 -8.23
C SER A 70 -2.82 4.50 -8.36
N ILE A 71 -2.79 3.76 -7.25
CA ILE A 71 -3.03 2.33 -7.25
C ILE A 71 -4.10 2.01 -6.21
N CYS A 72 -5.34 1.95 -6.69
CA CYS A 72 -6.44 1.28 -6.00
C CYS A 72 -6.44 -0.20 -6.40
N THR A 73 -6.17 -1.10 -5.46
CA THR A 73 -6.42 -2.55 -5.63
C THR A 73 -7.64 -2.99 -4.83
N LEU A 74 -8.74 -2.25 -4.93
CA LEU A 74 -10.08 -2.74 -4.62
C LEU A 74 -10.89 -2.61 -5.90
N HIS A 75 -11.76 -3.58 -6.18
CA HIS A 75 -12.66 -3.64 -7.33
C HIS A 75 -13.73 -2.54 -7.31
N THR A 76 -13.42 -1.37 -6.77
CA THR A 76 -14.34 -0.25 -6.54
C THR A 76 -13.65 1.03 -7.00
N PRO A 77 -14.32 1.90 -7.79
CA PRO A 77 -13.75 3.19 -8.16
C PRO A 77 -13.45 3.97 -6.88
N CYS A 78 -12.22 4.47 -6.80
CA CYS A 78 -11.71 5.37 -5.76
C CYS A 78 -12.78 6.40 -5.39
N ALA A 79 -13.42 6.22 -4.23
CA ALA A 79 -14.48 7.10 -3.78
C ALA A 79 -13.85 8.39 -3.25
N ARG A 80 -14.07 9.46 -4.01
CA ARG A 80 -13.75 10.83 -3.69
C ARG A 80 -14.69 11.35 -2.60
N VAL A 81 -14.15 11.57 -1.40
CA VAL A 81 -14.63 12.62 -0.47
C VAL A 81 -13.39 13.34 0.06
#